data_AF-A0A4R4U0Y9-F1
#
_entry.id   AF-A0A4R4U0Y9-F1
#
_cell.length_a   1.000
_cell.length_b   1.000
_cell.length_c   1.000
_cell.angle_alpha   90.00
_cell.angle_beta   90.00
_cell.angle_gamma   90.00
#
_symmetry.space_group_name_H-M   'P 1'
#
loop_
_entity.id
_entity.type
_entity.pdbx_description
1 polymer ?
#
loop_
_entity_poly.entity_id
_entity_poly.type
_entity_poly.pdbx_seq_one_letter_code
_entity_poly.pdbx_strand_id
1 'polypeptide(L)' 'MSLVSRTRAEFAALFGAATLLEPGAVPIATWRPDTPPADPHEAYYYAGLARKD' A
#
# COMPACT_ATOMS: atom_id res chain seq x y z
N MET A 1 6.24 -21.53 5.97
CA MET A 1 6.21 -20.05 5.88
C MET A 1 4.80 -19.60 6.21
N SER A 2 4.60 -18.77 7.24
CA SER A 2 3.28 -18.27 7.61
C SER A 2 3.04 -16.89 7.01
N LEU A 3 1.80 -16.62 6.59
CA LEU A 3 1.35 -15.28 6.24
C LEU A 3 1.02 -14.53 7.53
N VAL A 4 1.62 -13.36 7.73
CA VAL A 4 1.31 -12.46 8.83
C VAL A 4 0.55 -11.27 8.26
N SER A 5 -0.76 -11.24 8.50
CA SER A 5 -1.60 -10.11 8.09
C SER A 5 -1.21 -8.85 8.87
N ARG A 6 -1.32 -7.70 8.22
CA ARG A 6 -1.06 -6.38 8.79
C ARG A 6 -2.18 -5.45 8.42
N THR A 7 -2.50 -4.53 9.33
CA THR A 7 -3.30 -3.35 9.02
C THR A 7 -2.54 -2.44 8.05
N ARG A 8 -3.26 -1.52 7.40
CA ARG A 8 -2.66 -0.49 6.53
C ARG A 8 -1.60 0.34 7.26
N ALA A 9 -1.85 0.68 8.53
CA ALA A 9 -0.94 1.49 9.33
C ALA A 9 0.36 0.74 9.67
N GLU A 10 0.25 -0.54 10.04
CA GLU A 10 1.43 -1.40 10.27
C GLU A 10 2.24 -1.62 8.99
N PHE A 11 1.57 -1.77 7.84
CA PHE A 11 2.26 -1.81 6.54
C PHE A 11 2.98 -0.49 6.23
N ALA A 12 2.33 0.66 6.46
CA ALA A 12 2.94 1.97 6.25
C ALA A 12 4.16 2.19 7.16
N ALA A 13 4.13 1.68 8.39
CA ALA A 13 5.26 1.77 9.32
C ALA A 13 6.51 1.01 8.84
N LEU A 14 6.37 0.01 7.95
CA LEU A 14 7.51 -0.72 7.39
C LEU A 14 8.43 0.14 6.52
N PHE A 15 7.95 1.27 6.00
CA PHE A 15 8.78 2.22 5.25
C PHE A 15 9.76 3.00 6.15
N GLY A 16 9.60 2.94 7.48
CA GLY A 16 10.51 3.56 8.43
C GLY A 16 10.61 5.07 8.25
N ALA A 17 11.84 5.58 8.16
CA ALA A 17 12.11 7.02 8.00
C ALA A 17 12.03 7.50 6.53
N ALA A 18 11.79 6.61 5.57
CA ALA A 18 11.71 7.00 4.17
C ALA A 18 10.47 7.88 3.91
N THR A 19 10.61 8.85 3.01
CA THR A 19 9.48 9.72 2.62
C THR A 19 8.49 8.92 1.78
N LEU A 20 7.32 8.63 2.36
CA LEU A 20 6.22 7.95 1.66
C LEU A 20 5.61 8.92 0.63
N LEU A 21 5.59 8.51 -0.63
CA LEU A 21 5.09 9.31 -1.73
C LEU A 21 3.58 9.10 -1.91
N GLU A 22 2.89 10.12 -2.41
CA GLU A 22 1.47 10.01 -2.79
C GLU A 22 1.24 8.83 -3.75
N PRO A 23 0.14 8.06 -3.61
CA PRO A 23 -1.01 8.26 -2.71
C PRO A 23 -0.81 7.70 -1.28
N GLY A 24 0.42 7.37 -0.89
CA GLY A 24 0.71 6.71 0.37
C GLY A 24 0.51 5.20 0.32
N ALA A 25 0.18 4.62 1.46
CA ALA A 25 -0.17 3.21 1.60
C ALA A 25 -1.67 3.03 1.35
N VAL A 26 -2.04 2.33 0.28
CA VAL A 26 -3.43 2.16 -0.18
C VAL A 26 -3.69 0.70 -0.58
N PRO A 27 -4.95 0.24 -0.70
CA PRO A 27 -5.25 -1.04 -1.35
C PRO A 27 -4.59 -1.13 -2.73
N ILE A 28 -4.07 -2.30 -3.09
CA ILE A 28 -3.26 -2.44 -4.32
C ILE A 28 -4.04 -2.08 -5.59
N ALA A 29 -5.34 -2.37 -5.63
CA ALA A 29 -6.21 -2.06 -6.76
C ALA A 29 -6.36 -0.53 -7.00
N THR A 30 -6.15 0.29 -5.97
CA THR A 30 -6.26 1.76 -6.07
C THR A 30 -4.90 2.44 -6.20
N TRP A 31 -3.80 1.69 -6.25
CA TRP A 31 -2.47 2.24 -6.38
C TRP A 31 -2.17 2.60 -7.85
N ARG A 32 -2.34 3.88 -8.19
CA ARG A 32 -2.05 4.45 -9.52
C ARG A 32 -2.61 3.62 -10.69
N PRO A 33 -3.90 3.25 -10.67
CA PRO A 33 -4.46 2.42 -11.72
C PRO A 33 -4.66 3.23 -13.01
N ASP A 34 -4.48 2.58 -14.16
CA ASP A 34 -4.81 3.19 -15.46
C ASP A 34 -6.34 3.30 -15.65
N THR A 35 -7.10 2.35 -15.09
CA THR A 35 -8.56 2.33 -15.10
C THR A 35 -9.08 2.20 -13.67
N PRO A 36 -10.07 3.01 -13.24
CA PRO A 36 -10.64 2.87 -11.90
C PRO A 36 -11.16 1.44 -11.64
N PRO A 37 -10.81 0.82 -10.51
CA PRO A 37 -11.30 -0.52 -10.17
C PRO A 37 -12.80 -0.47 -9.85
N ALA A 38 -13.49 -1.59 -10.10
CA ALA A 38 -14.91 -1.72 -9.74
C ALA A 38 -15.11 -1.77 -8.21
N ASP A 39 -14.17 -2.39 -7.50
CA ASP A 39 -14.10 -2.40 -6.04
C ASP A 39 -12.66 -2.06 -5.59
N PRO A 40 -12.45 -0.99 -4.79
CA PRO A 40 -11.12 -0.65 -4.28
C PRO A 40 -10.51 -1.73 -3.37
N HIS A 41 -11.28 -2.70 -2.90
CA HIS A 41 -10.87 -3.78 -2.00
C HIS A 41 -10.92 -5.17 -2.64
N GLU A 42 -10.94 -5.27 -3.98
CA GLU A 42 -10.96 -6.54 -4.72
C GLU A 42 -9.76 -7.46 -4.42
N ALA A 43 -8.69 -6.92 -3.82
CA ALA A 43 -7.54 -7.67 -3.35
C ALA A 43 -7.18 -7.33 -1.88
N TYR A 44 -6.69 -8.32 -1.15
CA TYR A 44 -6.31 -8.21 0.28
C TYR A 44 -4.98 -7.49 0.53
N TYR A 45 -4.32 -6.98 -0.50
CA TYR A 45 -2.97 -6.43 -0.42
C TYR A 45 -2.96 -4.90 -0.38
N TYR A 46 -1.94 -4.35 0.27
CA TYR A 46 -1.62 -2.92 0.21
C TYR A 46 -0.42 -2.69 -0.70
N ALA A 47 -0.35 -1.50 -1.29
CA ALA A 47 0.79 -0.99 -2.04
C ALA A 47 1.16 0.41 -1.54
N GLY A 48 2.44 0.76 -1.69
CA GLY A 48 2.99 2.06 -1.32
C GLY A 48 4.41 2.19 -1.87
N LEU A 49 4.84 3.43 -2.11
CA LEU A 49 6.18 3.74 -2.61
C LEU A 49 6.81 4.80 -1.73
N ALA A 50 8.02 4.52 -1.24
CA ALA A 50 8.79 5.49 -0.47
C ALA A 50 10.14 5.76 -1.13
N ARG A 51 10.59 7.01 -1.06
CA ARG A 51 11.94 7.42 -1.47
C ARG A 51 12.83 7.38 -0.24
N LYS A 52 14.01 6.75 -0.37
CA LYS A 52 15.10 6.92 0.59
C LYS A 52 15.73 8.29 0.35
N ASP A 53 15.74 9.13 1.37
CA ASP A 53 16.40 10.43 1.36
C ASP A 53 17.92 10.29 1.53
#